data_AF-A0A0N8JUS6-F1
#
_entry.id   AF-A0A0N8JUS6-F1
#
_cell.length_a   1.000
_cell.length_b   1.000
_cell.length_c   1.000
_cell.angle_alpha   90.00
_cell.angle_beta   90.00
_cell.angle_gamma   90.00
#
_symmetry.space_group_name_H-M   'P 1'
#
loop_
_entity.id
_entity.type
_entity.pdbx_description
1 polymer ?
#
loop_
_entity_poly.entity_id
_entity_poly.type
_entity_poly.pdbx_seq_one_letter_code
_entity_poly.pdbx_strand_id
1 'polypeptide(L)'
;MSGREGALKITLYILRTMTQKDLADTLEKNELLMKSQHKYRCNLKKKFECVFEGKAKQGNPVLLNKMYTELYITKGGTGGISDEHEVRLIETAT
;
A
#
# COMPACT_ATOMS: atom_id res chain seq x y z
N MET A 1 -21.20 11.34 13.68
CA MET A 1 -19.76 11.70 13.79
C MET A 1 -18.99 10.50 14.31
N SER A 2 -17.80 10.18 13.79
CA SER A 2 -16.97 9.11 14.35
C SER A 2 -16.42 9.51 15.72
N GLY A 3 -16.22 8.56 16.64
CA GLY A 3 -15.64 8.81 17.96
C GLY A 3 -14.29 9.54 17.89
N ARG A 4 -13.46 9.22 16.88
CA ARG A 4 -12.19 9.92 16.63
C ARG A 4 -12.37 11.40 16.30
N GLU A 5 -13.32 11.71 15.42
CA GLU A 5 -13.61 13.08 14.99
C GLU A 5 -14.18 13.91 16.16
N GLY A 6 -15.00 13.29 17.01
CA GLY A 6 -15.47 13.91 18.24
C GLY A 6 -14.33 14.21 19.22
N ALA A 7 -13.46 13.23 19.48
CA ALA A 7 -12.31 13.40 20.35
C ALA A 7 -11.37 14.51 19.86
N LEU A 8 -11.05 14.55 18.55
CA LEU A 8 -10.22 15.58 17.96
C LEU A 8 -10.79 16.99 18.19
N LYS A 9 -12.09 17.19 17.98
CA LYS A 9 -12.75 18.48 18.19
C LYS A 9 -12.66 18.95 19.65
N ILE A 10 -12.89 18.03 20.59
CA ILE A 10 -12.80 18.33 22.03
C ILE A 10 -11.36 18.69 22.40
N THR A 11 -10.37 17.91 21.95
CA THR A 11 -8.96 18.20 22.21
C THR A 11 -8.53 19.55 21.62
N LEU A 12 -8.88 19.84 20.37
CA LEU A 12 -8.57 21.14 19.75
C LEU A 12 -9.22 22.31 20.50
N TYR A 13 -10.45 22.15 20.96
CA TYR A 13 -11.13 23.17 21.78
C TYR A 13 -10.36 23.43 23.08
N ILE A 14 -9.96 22.38 23.80
CA ILE A 14 -9.21 22.50 25.06
C ILE A 14 -7.86 23.19 24.81
N LEU A 15 -7.10 22.75 23.79
CA LEU A 15 -5.79 23.31 23.47
C LEU A 15 -5.86 24.80 23.14
N ARG A 16 -6.86 25.21 22.34
CA ARG A 16 -7.09 26.63 22.00
C ARG A 16 -7.49 27.45 23.21
N THR A 17 -8.33 26.90 24.09
CA THR A 17 -8.75 27.55 25.34
C THR A 17 -7.56 27.72 26.30
N MET A 18 -6.64 26.75 26.33
CA MET A 18 -5.41 26.82 27.11
C MET A 18 -4.32 27.68 26.47
N THR A 19 -4.62 28.42 25.39
CA THR A 19 -3.68 29.23 24.60
C THR A 19 -2.52 28.46 23.95
N GLN A 20 -2.60 27.12 23.90
CA GLN A 20 -1.62 26.25 23.24
C GLN A 20 -1.89 26.16 21.72
N LYS A 21 -1.75 27.29 21.02
CA LYS A 21 -2.09 27.40 19.59
C LYS A 21 -1.21 26.52 18.71
N ASP A 22 0.10 26.53 18.92
CA ASP A 22 1.04 25.74 18.10
C ASP A 22 0.76 24.24 18.17
N LEU A 23 0.36 23.74 19.35
CA LEU A 23 0.01 22.34 19.53
C LEU A 23 -1.33 22.01 18.85
N ALA A 24 -2.32 22.90 18.94
CA ALA A 24 -3.60 22.74 18.24
C ALA A 24 -3.40 22.70 16.72
N ASP A 25 -2.61 23.62 16.17
CA ASP A 25 -2.34 23.72 14.74
C ASP A 25 -1.54 22.51 14.24
N THR A 26 -0.57 22.06 15.01
CA THR A 26 0.19 20.83 14.72
C THR A 26 -0.73 19.61 14.70
N LEU A 27 -1.63 19.49 15.68
CA LEU A 27 -2.59 18.38 15.75
C LEU A 27 -3.55 18.38 14.56
N GLU A 28 -4.09 19.54 14.19
CA GLU A 28 -5.00 19.69 13.05
C GLU A 28 -4.31 19.37 11.73
N LYS A 29 -3.08 19.86 11.53
CA LYS A 29 -2.26 19.53 10.35
C LYS A 29 -1.95 18.03 10.26
N ASN A 30 -1.63 17.40 11.39
CA ASN A 30 -1.35 15.96 11.43
C ASN A 30 -2.59 15.13 11.07
N GLU A 31 -3.79 15.51 11.52
CA GLU A 31 -5.01 14.81 11.12
C GLU A 31 -5.25 14.91 9.59
N LEU A 32 -5.05 16.11 9.01
CA LEU A 32 -5.18 16.30 7.56
C LEU A 32 -4.16 15.45 6.79
N LEU A 33 -2.92 15.38 7.28
CA LEU A 33 -1.88 14.54 6.69
C LEU A 33 -2.25 13.07 6.77
N MET A 34 -2.73 12.59 7.92
CA MET A 34 -3.14 11.20 8.11
C MET A 34 -4.31 10.82 7.21
N LYS A 35 -5.34 11.67 7.11
CA LYS A 35 -6.46 11.48 6.17
C LYS A 35 -5.98 11.39 4.72
N SER A 36 -5.07 12.27 4.32
CA SER A 36 -4.50 12.30 2.97
C SER A 36 -3.66 11.05 2.67
N GLN A 37 -2.78 10.66 3.59
CA GLN A 37 -1.95 9.46 3.47
C GLN A 37 -2.81 8.19 3.41
N HIS A 38 -3.84 8.09 4.25
CA HIS A 38 -4.76 6.95 4.22
C HIS A 38 -5.46 6.84 2.87
N LYS A 39 -6.01 7.94 2.35
CA LYS A 39 -6.63 7.99 1.03
C LYS A 39 -5.66 7.58 -0.07
N TYR A 40 -4.43 8.10 -0.05
CA TYR A 40 -3.39 7.74 -1.01
C TYR A 40 -3.08 6.23 -0.98
N ARG A 41 -2.85 5.67 0.22
CA ARG A 41 -2.57 4.24 0.39
C ARG A 41 -3.72 3.36 -0.07
N CYS A 42 -4.97 3.71 0.26
CA CYS A 42 -6.14 2.99 -0.21
C CYS A 42 -6.29 3.02 -1.73
N ASN A 43 -6.07 4.18 -2.36
CA ASN A 43 -6.11 4.31 -3.82
C ASN A 43 -5.03 3.48 -4.49
N LEU A 44 -3.81 3.49 -3.94
CA LEU A 44 -2.70 2.72 -4.47
C LEU A 44 -2.98 1.21 -4.36
N LYS A 45 -3.49 0.77 -3.20
CA LYS A 45 -3.93 -0.62 -3.01
C LYS A 45 -4.99 -0.99 -4.05
N LYS A 46 -6.07 -0.22 -4.17
CA LYS A 46 -7.15 -0.51 -5.13
C LYS A 46 -6.67 -0.53 -6.58
N LYS A 47 -5.74 0.34 -6.95
CA LYS A 47 -5.20 0.41 -8.32
C LYS A 47 -4.33 -0.80 -8.67
N PHE A 48 -3.63 -1.37 -7.68
CA PHE A 48 -2.61 -2.39 -7.89
C PHE A 48 -2.88 -3.69 -7.12
N GLU A 49 -4.10 -3.89 -6.60
CA GLU A 49 -4.46 -5.08 -5.82
C GLU A 49 -4.58 -6.33 -6.70
N CYS A 50 -4.86 -6.16 -8.00
CA CYS A 50 -4.95 -7.24 -8.97
C CYS A 50 -3.89 -7.08 -10.06
N VAL A 51 -3.33 -8.21 -10.48
CA VAL A 51 -2.43 -8.33 -11.64
C VAL A 51 -3.01 -9.39 -12.59
N PHE A 52 -2.60 -9.36 -13.86
CA PHE A 52 -3.07 -10.29 -14.87
C PHE A 52 -2.01 -11.33 -15.18
N GLU A 53 -2.40 -12.58 -15.32
CA GLU A 53 -1.53 -13.64 -15.80
C GLU A 53 -1.33 -13.52 -17.32
N GLY A 54 -0.09 -13.65 -17.81
CA GLY A 54 0.22 -13.65 -19.25
C GLY A 54 0.02 -12.28 -19.94
N LYS A 55 -0.52 -12.26 -21.16
CA LYS A 55 -0.80 -11.00 -21.89
C LYS A 55 -2.02 -10.33 -21.26
N ALA A 56 -1.78 -9.20 -20.58
CA ALA A 56 -2.72 -8.50 -19.68
C ALA A 56 -4.14 -8.21 -20.23
N LYS A 57 -4.37 -8.27 -21.55
CA LYS A 57 -5.69 -8.07 -22.17
C LYS A 57 -6.60 -9.30 -22.17
N GLN A 58 -6.07 -10.51 -21.91
CA GLN A 58 -6.83 -11.77 -22.04
C GLN A 58 -6.78 -12.65 -20.79
N GLY A 59 -5.93 -12.32 -19.81
CA GLY A 59 -5.85 -13.04 -18.54
C GLY A 59 -6.93 -12.64 -17.54
N ASN A 60 -7.20 -13.52 -16.58
CA ASN A 60 -8.08 -13.19 -15.45
C ASN A 60 -7.30 -12.33 -14.43
N PRO A 61 -7.92 -11.29 -13.85
CA PRO A 61 -7.31 -10.55 -12.75
C PRO A 61 -7.22 -11.44 -11.51
N VAL A 62 -6.03 -11.51 -10.94
CA VAL A 62 -5.74 -12.29 -9.73
C VAL A 62 -5.12 -11.35 -8.71
N LEU A 63 -5.50 -11.52 -7.44
CA LEU A 63 -4.97 -10.67 -6.37
C LEU A 63 -3.47 -10.86 -6.24
N LEU A 64 -2.75 -9.75 -6.19
CA LEU A 64 -1.30 -9.72 -6.09
C LEU A 64 -0.80 -10.52 -4.87
N ASN A 65 -1.52 -10.47 -3.74
CA ASN A 65 -1.20 -11.24 -2.53
C ASN A 65 -1.38 -12.76 -2.65
N LYS A 66 -2.05 -13.25 -3.71
CA LYS A 66 -2.18 -14.68 -4.01
C LYS A 66 -1.10 -15.20 -4.96
N MET A 67 -0.39 -14.31 -5.65
CA MET A 67 0.75 -14.67 -6.50
C MET A 67 2.10 -14.55 -5.80
N TYR A 68 2.18 -13.90 -4.64
CA TYR A 68 3.43 -13.76 -3.91
C TYR A 68 3.88 -15.11 -3.31
N THR A 69 4.67 -15.85 -4.08
CA THR A 69 5.75 -16.67 -3.52
C THR A 69 6.77 -15.70 -2.91
N GLU A 70 7.21 -15.96 -1.69
CA GLU A 70 8.06 -15.07 -0.89
C GLU A 70 9.20 -14.44 -1.72
N LEU A 71 9.19 -13.12 -1.88
CA LEU A 71 10.25 -12.39 -2.56
C LEU A 71 11.24 -11.86 -1.51
N TYR A 72 12.36 -12.56 -1.34
CA TYR A 72 13.46 -12.05 -0.52
C TYR A 72 14.10 -10.87 -1.24
N ILE A 73 13.93 -9.66 -0.70
CA ILE A 73 14.70 -8.50 -1.15
C ILE A 73 16.13 -8.73 -0.69
N THR A 74 16.95 -9.36 -1.53
CA THR A 74 18.37 -9.51 -1.26
C THR A 74 19.02 -8.13 -1.31
N LYS A 75 19.81 -7.80 -0.29
CA LYS A 75 20.62 -6.59 -0.27
C LYS A 75 21.61 -6.71 -1.44
N GLY A 76 21.38 -5.91 -2.49
CA GLY A 76 21.90 -6.16 -3.84
C GLY A 76 23.32 -6.69 -3.93
N GLY A 77 23.47 -7.85 -4.58
CA GLY A 77 24.66 -8.17 -5.36
C GLY A 77 24.39 -7.69 -6.79
N THR A 78 25.35 -6.98 -7.38
CA THR A 78 25.37 -6.62 -8.81
C THR A 78 24.80 -7.73 -9.67
N GLY A 79 23.80 -7.40 -10.50
CA GLY A 79 23.05 -8.34 -11.31
C GLY A 79 23.93 -9.29 -12.12
N GLY A 80 24.16 -10.48 -11.58
CA GLY A 80 24.40 -11.66 -12.39
C GLY A 80 23.05 -12.14 -12.86
N ILE A 81 22.88 -12.23 -14.18
CA ILE A 81 21.78 -12.99 -14.78
C ILE A 81 21.90 -14.40 -14.19
N SER A 82 20.90 -14.86 -13.43
CA SER A 82 20.83 -16.29 -13.13
C SER A 82 20.54 -16.96 -14.48
N ASP A 83 21.51 -17.69 -15.02
CA ASP A 83 21.37 -18.49 -16.24
C ASP A 83 20.49 -19.73 -16.05
N GLU A 84 19.77 -19.83 -14.92
CA GLU A 84 18.78 -20.85 -14.64
C GLU A 84 17.52 -20.59 -15.48
N HIS A 85 17.58 -21.00 -16.75
CA HIS A 85 16.40 -21.11 -17.60
C HIS A 85 15.46 -22.18 -17.04
N GLU A 86 14.18 -21.85 -16.83
CA GLU A 86 13.17 -22.85 -16.51
C GLU A 86 12.97 -23.79 -17.70
N VAL A 87 13.52 -25.00 -17.62
CA VAL A 87 13.29 -26.06 -18.62
C VAL A 87 11.93 -26.70 -18.33
N ARG A 88 10.96 -26.52 -19.24
CA ARG A 88 9.68 -27.26 -19.22
C ARG A 88 9.72 -28.38 -20.26
N LEU A 89 9.58 -29.63 -19.81
CA LEU A 89 9.37 -30.79 -20.69
C LEU A 89 7.94 -30.74 -21.26
N ILE A 90 7.83 -30.76 -22.59
CA ILE A 90 6.54 -30.92 -23.29
C ILE A 90 6.46 -32.39 -23.71
N GLU A 91 5.62 -33.16 -23.02
CA GLU A 91 5.26 -34.50 -23.47
C GLU A 91 4.38 -34.36 -24.71
N THR A 92 4.88 -34.85 -25.85
CA THR A 92 4.08 -34.93 -27.08
C THR A 92 3.34 -36.26 -27.05
N ALA A 93 2.01 -36.22 -26.95
CA ALA A 93 1.19 -37.42 -27.12
C ALA A 93 1.26 -37.86 -28.60
N THR A 94 1.71 -39.10 -28.84
CA THR A 94 1.61 -39.81 -30.13
C THR A 94 0.26 -40.46 -30.28
#